data_AF-A0A1B1S543-F1
#
_entry.id   AF-A0A1B1S543-F1
#
_cell.length_a   1.000
_cell.length_b   1.000
_cell.length_c   1.000
_cell.angle_alpha   90.00
_cell.angle_beta   90.00
_cell.angle_gamma   90.00
#
_symmetry.space_group_name_H-M   'P 1'
#
loop_
_entity.id
_entity.type
_entity.pdbx_description
1 polymer ?
#
loop_
_entity_poly.entity_id
_entity_poly.type
_entity_poly.pdbx_seq_one_letter_code
_entity_poly.pdbx_strand_id
1 'polypeptide(L)'
;MKLSCQELEEKLMATHYIDSELKGLNYDHTKHLVTMKYMGLSDVEGEEREYTVLFKECFSTIFNNWLEGAKGDIPQSPNDLAFYFHDISIREILVEDVHLYQVKMVIPMMDCQITCKSIEIC
;
A
#
# COMPACT_ATOMS: atom_id res chain seq x y z
N MET A 1 18.13 11.11 1.29
CA MET A 1 18.26 10.33 2.53
C MET A 1 17.15 9.30 2.56
N LYS A 2 17.44 8.08 3.01
CA LYS A 2 16.43 7.04 3.24
C LYS A 2 15.60 7.48 4.45
N LEU A 3 14.27 7.48 4.34
CA LEU A 3 13.38 7.80 5.47
C LEU A 3 13.36 6.62 6.44
N SER A 4 13.23 6.86 7.74
CA SER A 4 12.94 5.78 8.69
C SER A 4 11.54 5.19 8.42
N CYS A 5 11.30 3.97 8.88
CA CYS A 5 9.97 3.36 8.79
C CYS A 5 8.92 4.21 9.50
N GLN A 6 9.26 4.79 10.66
CA GLN A 6 8.36 5.67 11.40
C GLN A 6 8.01 6.92 10.60
N GLU A 7 8.97 7.60 9.96
CA GLU A 7 8.69 8.77 9.12
C GLU A 7 7.82 8.42 7.90
N LEU A 8 7.94 7.20 7.36
CA LEU A 8 7.11 6.74 6.25
C LEU A 8 5.68 6.46 6.71
N GLU A 9 5.51 5.79 7.85
CA GLU A 9 4.19 5.52 8.44
C GLU A 9 3.51 6.84 8.84
N GLU A 10 4.21 7.77 9.48
CA GLU A 10 3.69 9.10 9.81
C GLU A 10 3.24 9.88 8.57
N LYS A 11 4.02 9.83 7.48
CA LYS A 11 3.62 10.47 6.21
C LYS A 11 2.42 9.82 5.56
N LEU A 12 2.25 8.50 5.66
CA LEU A 12 1.06 7.81 5.17
C LEU A 12 -0.16 8.16 6.01
N MET A 13 -0.02 8.25 7.34
CA MET A 13 -1.12 8.61 8.22
C MET A 13 -1.56 10.07 8.02
N ALA A 14 -0.63 10.97 7.68
CA ALA A 14 -0.94 12.37 7.38
C ALA A 14 -1.78 12.57 6.10
N THR A 15 -1.85 11.59 5.19
CA THR A 15 -2.74 11.70 4.02
C THR A 15 -4.18 11.29 4.33
N HIS A 16 -4.48 10.89 5.58
CA HIS A 16 -5.77 10.32 5.95
C HIS A 16 -6.20 9.19 5.00
N TYR A 17 -5.25 8.36 4.59
CA TYR A 17 -5.50 7.20 3.74
C TYR A 17 -6.64 6.34 4.32
N ILE A 18 -7.53 5.85 3.45
CA ILE A 18 -8.56 4.84 3.77
C ILE A 18 -8.67 3.90 2.56
N ASP A 19 -8.75 2.59 2.80
CA ASP A 19 -8.77 1.57 1.73
C ASP A 19 -9.95 1.70 0.74
N SER A 20 -11.11 2.21 1.18
CA SER A 20 -12.24 2.49 0.27
C SER A 20 -11.88 3.46 -0.85
N GLU A 21 -10.82 4.24 -0.63
CA GLU A 21 -10.33 5.24 -1.55
C GLU A 21 -9.18 4.74 -2.42
N LEU A 22 -8.78 3.46 -2.30
CA LEU A 22 -7.77 2.85 -3.17
C LEU A 22 -8.27 2.83 -4.62
N LYS A 23 -7.64 3.65 -5.46
CA LYS A 23 -7.94 3.75 -6.90
C LYS A 23 -7.18 2.73 -7.74
N GLY A 24 -6.03 2.29 -7.27
CA GLY A 24 -5.23 1.33 -8.01
C GLY A 24 -3.98 0.88 -7.28
N LEU A 25 -3.66 -0.40 -7.47
CA LEU A 25 -2.43 -1.03 -7.05
C LEU A 25 -1.90 -1.83 -8.24
N ASN A 26 -0.72 -1.45 -8.75
CA ASN A 26 -0.16 -2.06 -9.95
C ASN A 26 1.33 -2.34 -9.77
N TYR A 27 1.78 -3.47 -10.31
CA TYR A 27 3.20 -3.80 -10.36
C TYR A 27 3.71 -3.81 -11.81
N ASP A 28 4.62 -2.87 -12.10
CA ASP A 28 5.39 -2.87 -13.34
C ASP A 28 6.66 -3.71 -13.15
N HIS A 29 6.59 -4.97 -13.62
CA HIS A 29 7.71 -5.91 -13.58
C HIS A 29 8.95 -5.40 -14.32
N THR A 30 8.78 -4.64 -15.41
CA THR A 30 9.91 -4.17 -16.22
C THR A 30 10.70 -3.07 -15.52
N LYS A 31 10.03 -2.27 -14.70
CA LYS A 31 10.63 -1.17 -13.94
C LYS A 31 10.91 -1.51 -12.48
N HIS A 32 10.53 -2.71 -12.03
CA HIS A 32 10.56 -3.11 -10.62
C HIS A 32 9.87 -2.06 -9.73
N LEU A 33 8.67 -1.62 -10.14
CA LEU A 33 7.95 -0.51 -9.52
C LEU A 33 6.55 -0.95 -9.14
N VAL A 34 6.20 -0.85 -7.85
CA VAL A 34 4.79 -0.89 -7.43
C VAL A 34 4.28 0.53 -7.27
N THR A 35 3.12 0.79 -7.86
CA THR A 35 2.40 2.06 -7.74
C THR A 35 1.09 1.81 -7.03
N MET A 36 0.87 2.52 -5.92
CA MET A 36 -0.39 2.57 -5.20
C MET A 36 -0.97 3.98 -5.33
N LYS A 37 -2.26 4.08 -5.66
CA LYS A 37 -2.98 5.34 -5.79
C LYS A 37 -4.23 5.31 -4.93
N TYR A 38 -4.49 6.38 -4.20
CA TYR A 38 -5.69 6.49 -3.36
C TYR A 38 -6.16 7.94 -3.22
N MET A 39 -7.42 8.14 -2.83
CA MET A 39 -7.87 9.45 -2.32
C MET A 39 -7.58 9.57 -0.84
N GLY A 40 -7.07 10.73 -0.45
CA GLY A 40 -6.83 11.09 0.95
C GLY A 40 -7.24 12.55 1.17
N LEU A 41 -7.18 13.01 2.40
CA LEU A 41 -7.47 14.41 2.75
C LEU A 41 -6.16 15.17 2.94
N SER A 42 -6.09 16.39 2.42
CA SER A 42 -4.97 17.27 2.71
C SER A 42 -5.11 17.95 4.07
N ASP A 43 -3.98 18.09 4.79
CA ASP A 43 -3.91 18.75 6.10
C ASP A 43 -4.37 20.23 6.07
N VAL A 44 -4.33 20.88 4.91
CA VAL A 44 -4.43 22.34 4.80
C VAL A 44 -5.86 22.79 4.50
N GLU A 45 -6.64 22.01 3.76
CA GLU A 45 -7.95 22.46 3.27
C GLU A 45 -9.07 21.44 3.46
N GLY A 46 -8.77 20.23 3.98
CA GLY A 46 -9.77 19.16 4.09
C GLY A 46 -10.34 18.72 2.73
N GLU A 47 -9.69 19.13 1.64
CA GLU A 47 -10.04 18.72 0.29
C GLU A 47 -9.50 17.32 0.01
N GLU A 48 -10.33 16.49 -0.62
CA GLU A 48 -9.93 15.20 -1.15
C GLU A 48 -8.92 15.38 -2.29
N ARG A 49 -7.78 14.71 -2.19
CA ARG A 49 -6.73 14.71 -3.20
C ARG A 49 -6.28 13.29 -3.50
N GLU A 50 -5.91 13.04 -4.76
CA GLU A 50 -5.23 11.80 -5.15
C GLU A 50 -3.76 11.84 -4.70
N TYR A 51 -3.37 10.81 -3.94
CA TYR A 51 -2.01 10.54 -3.52
C TYR A 51 -1.46 9.35 -4.29
N THR A 52 -0.15 9.36 -4.54
CA THR A 52 0.56 8.25 -5.17
C THR A 52 1.71 7.79 -4.30
N VAL A 53 1.75 6.50 -3.98
CA VAL A 53 2.89 5.86 -3.32
C VAL A 53 3.64 5.00 -4.32
N LEU A 54 4.93 5.26 -4.44
CA LEU A 54 5.85 4.58 -5.34
C LEU A 54 6.82 3.72 -4.52
N PHE A 55 6.73 2.41 -4.68
CA PHE A 55 7.72 1.46 -4.16
C PHE A 55 8.71 1.14 -5.27
N LYS A 56 9.93 1.65 -5.15
CA LYS A 56 10.95 1.61 -6.22
C LYS A 56 12.00 0.56 -5.93
N GLU A 57 12.57 0.01 -6.99
CA GLU A 57 13.55 -1.08 -6.93
C GLU A 57 12.97 -2.26 -6.11
N CYS A 58 11.80 -2.75 -6.52
CA CYS A 58 11.10 -3.87 -5.88
C CYS A 58 11.76 -5.21 -6.23
N PHE A 59 12.17 -5.94 -5.19
CA PHE A 59 12.81 -7.25 -5.27
C PHE A 59 11.79 -8.39 -5.23
N SER A 60 10.72 -8.22 -4.47
CA SER A 60 9.65 -9.21 -4.31
C SER A 60 8.33 -8.50 -4.11
N THR A 61 7.29 -8.99 -4.78
CA THR A 61 5.91 -8.52 -4.66
C THR A 61 5.00 -9.75 -4.59
N ILE A 62 4.11 -9.78 -3.61
CA ILE A 62 3.12 -10.84 -3.43
C ILE A 62 1.76 -10.14 -3.26
N PHE A 63 0.80 -10.49 -4.11
CA PHE A 63 -0.59 -10.03 -4.03
C PHE A 63 -1.47 -11.27 -3.98
N ASN A 64 -1.85 -11.69 -2.77
CA ASN A 64 -2.70 -12.85 -2.56
C ASN A 64 -4.15 -12.39 -2.50
N ASN A 65 -4.92 -12.66 -3.55
CA ASN A 65 -6.34 -12.33 -3.59
C ASN A 65 -7.14 -13.45 -2.92
N TRP A 66 -7.82 -13.15 -1.81
CA TRP A 66 -8.57 -14.12 -1.02
C TRP A 66 -9.85 -14.61 -1.71
N LEU A 67 -10.21 -14.03 -2.87
CA LEU A 67 -11.39 -14.41 -3.64
C LEU A 67 -11.20 -15.61 -4.59
N GLU A 68 -9.96 -16.07 -4.83
CA GLU A 68 -9.76 -17.29 -5.62
C GLU A 68 -10.30 -18.52 -4.86
N GLY A 69 -11.55 -18.89 -5.14
CA GLY A 69 -12.21 -20.08 -4.60
C GLY A 69 -13.24 -19.82 -3.48
N ALA A 70 -13.54 -18.57 -3.15
CA ALA A 70 -14.56 -18.24 -2.16
C ALA A 70 -15.97 -18.69 -2.63
N LYS A 71 -16.67 -19.47 -1.81
CA LYS A 71 -18.09 -19.83 -2.01
C LYS A 71 -18.93 -19.12 -0.96
N GLY A 72 -19.91 -18.32 -1.39
CA GLY A 72 -20.76 -17.50 -0.54
C GLY A 72 -21.07 -16.15 -1.21
N ASP A 73 -21.78 -15.26 -0.51
CA ASP A 73 -22.02 -13.89 -0.98
C ASP A 73 -20.70 -13.11 -0.99
N ILE A 74 -20.06 -13.07 -2.16
CA ILE A 74 -18.91 -12.21 -2.41
C ILE A 74 -19.45 -10.78 -2.52
N PRO A 75 -19.02 -9.84 -1.65
CA PRO A 75 -19.42 -8.45 -1.77
C PRO A 75 -19.05 -7.94 -3.17
N GLN A 76 -20.03 -7.41 -3.88
CA GLN A 76 -19.87 -6.94 -5.25
C GLN A 76 -19.14 -5.59 -5.27
N SER A 77 -19.17 -4.87 -4.16
CA SER A 77 -18.44 -3.63 -3.97
C SER A 77 -17.79 -3.54 -2.59
N PRO A 78 -16.65 -2.82 -2.47
CA PRO A 78 -16.07 -2.44 -1.18
C PRO A 78 -17.03 -1.65 -0.27
N ASN A 79 -18.12 -1.11 -0.83
CA ASN A 79 -19.15 -0.35 -0.10
C ASN A 79 -20.27 -1.24 0.48
N ASP A 80 -20.38 -2.52 0.05
CA ASP A 80 -21.48 -3.40 0.45
C ASP A 80 -21.32 -3.91 1.90
N LEU A 81 -20.09 -3.91 2.40
CA LEU A 81 -19.72 -4.25 3.76
C LEU A 81 -18.55 -3.31 4.08
N ALA A 82 -18.74 -2.39 5.03
CA ALA A 82 -17.72 -1.44 5.47
C ALA A 82 -16.47 -2.17 6.02
N PHE A 83 -15.62 -2.66 5.12
CA PHE A 83 -14.34 -3.29 5.41
C PHE A 83 -13.28 -2.21 5.28
N TYR A 84 -13.12 -1.43 6.33
CA TYR A 84 -11.97 -0.54 6.46
C TYR A 84 -10.90 -1.33 7.23
N PHE A 85 -10.04 -2.05 6.51
CA PHE A 85 -8.82 -2.55 7.14
C PHE A 85 -7.71 -1.54 6.89
N HIS A 86 -7.00 -1.22 7.96
CA HIS A 86 -5.91 -0.26 7.94
C HIS A 86 -4.76 -0.87 8.71
N ASP A 87 -3.91 -1.61 8.00
CA ASP A 87 -2.64 -2.04 8.54
C ASP A 87 -1.61 -2.06 7.40
N ILE A 88 -0.99 -0.91 7.17
CA ILE A 88 0.28 -0.83 6.46
C ILE A 88 1.36 -0.86 7.53
N SER A 89 2.09 -1.97 7.58
CA SER A 89 3.28 -2.07 8.43
C SER A 89 4.52 -1.97 7.57
N ILE A 90 5.43 -1.08 7.95
CA ILE A 90 6.72 -0.89 7.27
C ILE A 90 7.81 -1.27 8.24
N ARG A 91 8.66 -2.21 7.85
CA ARG A 91 9.85 -2.58 8.62
C ARG A 91 11.10 -2.61 7.76
N GLU A 92 12.24 -2.36 8.38
CA GLU A 92 13.52 -2.57 7.72
C GLU A 92 13.91 -4.05 7.81
N ILE A 93 14.43 -4.59 6.71
CA ILE A 93 15.03 -5.91 6.66
C ILE A 93 16.41 -5.83 5.99
N LEU A 94 17.27 -6.79 6.32
CA LEU A 94 18.57 -6.96 5.67
C LEU A 94 18.52 -8.25 4.86
N VAL A 95 18.81 -8.17 3.56
CA VAL A 95 18.89 -9.30 2.65
C VAL A 95 20.21 -9.19 1.90
N GLU A 96 21.10 -10.16 2.07
CA GLU A 96 22.42 -10.18 1.40
C GLU A 96 23.17 -8.83 1.53
N ASP A 97 23.24 -8.29 2.75
CA ASP A 97 23.86 -6.99 3.08
C ASP A 97 23.19 -5.74 2.46
N VAL A 98 22.02 -5.89 1.83
CA VAL A 98 21.21 -4.78 1.31
C VAL A 98 20.09 -4.44 2.30
N HIS A 99 20.04 -3.17 2.74
CA HIS A 99 18.96 -2.65 3.57
C HIS A 99 17.71 -2.34 2.73
N LEU A 100 16.63 -3.07 2.98
CA LEU A 100 15.36 -2.95 2.26
C LEU A 100 14.23 -2.59 3.22
N TYR A 101 13.13 -2.09 2.66
CA TYR A 101 11.84 -2.07 3.33
C TYR A 101 11.07 -3.32 2.99
N GLN A 102 10.47 -3.93 4.01
CA GLN A 102 9.38 -4.85 3.82
C GLN A 102 8.10 -4.17 4.28
N VAL A 103 7.18 -4.04 3.33
CA VAL A 103 5.86 -3.47 3.51
C VAL A 103 4.86 -4.60 3.47
N LYS A 104 3.99 -4.66 4.48
CA LYS A 104 2.82 -5.53 4.46
C LYS A 104 1.59 -4.64 4.51
N MET A 105 0.67 -4.87 3.59
CA MET A 105 -0.60 -4.14 3.52
C MET A 105 -1.71 -5.18 3.52
N VAL A 106 -2.63 -5.05 4.44
CA VAL A 106 -3.87 -5.84 4.48
C VAL A 106 -4.97 -4.97 3.90
N ILE A 107 -5.36 -5.27 2.66
CA ILE A 107 -6.46 -4.61 1.95
C ILE A 107 -7.66 -5.57 1.97
N PRO A 108 -8.92 -5.09 2.01
CA PRO A 108 -10.08 -5.97 1.92
C PRO A 108 -9.93 -7.01 0.80
N MET A 109 -10.01 -8.28 1.19
CA MET A 109 -9.91 -9.44 0.29
C MET A 109 -8.55 -9.64 -0.39
N MET A 110 -7.50 -8.94 0.03
CA MET A 110 -6.17 -9.05 -0.56
C MET A 110 -5.04 -8.78 0.45
N ASP A 111 -4.14 -9.76 0.61
CA ASP A 111 -2.88 -9.53 1.31
C ASP A 111 -1.80 -9.10 0.33
N CYS A 112 -1.13 -7.99 0.65
CA CYS A 112 -0.01 -7.49 -0.14
C CYS A 112 1.27 -7.52 0.70
N GLN A 113 2.35 -8.05 0.11
CA GLN A 113 3.69 -7.91 0.66
C GLN A 113 4.64 -7.40 -0.43
N ILE A 114 5.31 -6.28 -0.14
CA ILE A 114 6.26 -5.64 -1.06
C ILE A 114 7.60 -5.54 -0.35
N THR A 115 8.66 -5.95 -1.03
CA THR A 115 10.04 -5.74 -0.58
C THR A 115 10.76 -4.85 -1.60
N CYS A 116 11.20 -3.68 -1.16
CA CYS A 116 11.73 -2.64 -2.04
C CYS A 116 12.85 -1.84 -1.35
N LYS A 117 13.64 -1.10 -2.14
CA LYS A 117 14.76 -0.30 -1.60
C LYS A 117 14.36 1.11 -1.21
N SER A 118 13.33 1.67 -1.84
CA SER A 118 12.84 3.01 -1.53
C SER A 118 11.33 3.15 -1.70
N ILE A 119 10.75 4.04 -0.89
CA ILE A 119 9.33 4.38 -0.86
C ILE A 119 9.23 5.90 -1.00
N GLU A 120 8.36 6.36 -1.89
CA GLU A 120 8.06 7.78 -2.11
C GLU A 120 6.55 8.00 -2.07
N ILE A 121 6.11 9.08 -1.41
CA ILE A 121 4.70 9.46 -1.25
C ILE A 121 4.56 10.85 -1.90
N CYS A 122 3.68 10.98 -2.90
CA CYS A 122 3.48 12.16 -3.76
C CYS A 122 2.05 12.70 -3.69
#